data_AF-A0A7Y0S571-F1
#
_entry.id   AF-A0A7Y0S571-F1
#
_cell.length_a   1.000
_cell.length_b   1.000
_cell.length_c   1.000
_cell.angle_alpha   90.00
_cell.angle_beta   90.00
_cell.angle_gamma   90.00
#
_symmetry.space_group_name_H-M   'P 1'
#
loop_
_entity.id
_entity.type
_entity.pdbx_description
1 polymer ?
#
loop_
_entity_poly.entity_id
_entity_poly.type
_entity_poly.pdbx_seq_one_letter_code
_entity_poly.pdbx_strand_id
1 'polypeptide(L)' 'AICFIPALAPILGSWLTQQFDWRANFSFMAGFAVVSGSLMFFMMKETNPSTEKQAVFKLSRYWAVLSTPSFVFHASLCLM' A
#
# COMPACT_ATOMS: atom_id res chain seq x y z
N ALA A 1 -0.97 -10.10 -10.13
CA ALA A 1 -0.49 -10.53 -8.80
C ALA A 1 -1.36 -10.06 -7.61
N ILE A 2 -2.37 -9.19 -7.81
CA ILE A 2 -3.08 -8.53 -6.69
C ILE A 2 -4.28 -9.35 -6.18
N CYS A 3 -4.86 -10.24 -7.00
CA CYS A 3 -6.07 -11.02 -6.65
C CYS A 3 -5.83 -12.14 -5.63
N PHE A 4 -4.58 -12.55 -5.40
CA PHE A 4 -4.25 -13.68 -4.52
C PHE A 4 -4.06 -13.24 -3.05
N ILE A 5 -3.72 -11.97 -2.84
CA ILE A 5 -3.35 -11.43 -1.53
C ILE A 5 -4.51 -11.55 -0.52
N PRO A 6 -5.78 -11.22 -0.87
CA PRO A 6 -6.89 -11.34 0.06
C PRO A 6 -7.15 -12.79 0.54
N ALA A 7 -6.79 -13.79 -0.27
CA ALA A 7 -6.91 -15.20 0.10
C ALA A 7 -5.66 -15.71 0.85
N LEU A 8 -4.47 -15.30 0.44
CA LEU A 8 -3.20 -15.71 1.06
C LEU A 8 -3.04 -15.17 2.48
N ALA A 9 -3.41 -13.91 2.72
CA ALA A 9 -3.27 -13.27 4.02
C ALA A 9 -3.96 -14.05 5.16
N PRO A 10 -5.25 -14.42 5.07
CA PRO A 10 -5.91 -15.19 6.12
C PRO A 10 -5.37 -16.62 6.23
N ILE A 11 -5.03 -17.28 5.12
CA ILE A 11 -4.50 -18.67 5.14
C ILE A 11 -3.15 -18.71 5.86
N LEU A 12 -2.21 -17.86 5.42
CA LEU A 12 -0.87 -17.82 5.99
C LEU A 12 -0.89 -17.28 7.42
N GLY A 13 -1.68 -16.24 7.69
CA GLY A 13 -1.80 -15.64 9.02
C GLY A 13 -2.45 -16.58 10.04
N SER A 14 -3.47 -17.34 9.63
CA SER A 14 -4.08 -18.37 10.47
C SER A 14 -3.09 -19.48 10.80
N TRP A 15 -2.39 -20.00 9.79
CA TRP A 15 -1.36 -21.03 9.98
C TRP A 15 -0.25 -20.58 10.94
N LEU A 16 0.24 -19.35 10.78
CA LEU A 16 1.30 -18.81 11.62
C LEU A 16 0.83 -18.60 13.07
N THR A 17 -0.41 -18.15 13.25
CA THR A 17 -1.03 -17.97 14.58
C THR A 17 -1.22 -19.30 15.29
N GLN A 18 -1.61 -20.35 14.57
CA GLN A 18 -1.81 -21.69 15.14
C GLN A 18 -0.50 -22.33 15.62
N GLN A 19 0.62 -22.07 14.96
CA GLN A 19 1.92 -22.70 15.27
C GLN A 19 2.81 -21.86 16.21
N PHE A 20 2.74 -20.53 16.12
CA PHE A 20 3.71 -19.62 16.75
C PHE A 20 3.06 -18.44 17.49
N ASP A 21 1.76 -18.53 17.81
CA ASP A 21 0.94 -17.47 18.37
C ASP A 21 0.75 -16.24 17.46
N TRP A 22 -0.16 -15.35 17.86
CA TRP A 22 -0.53 -14.15 17.09
C TRP A 22 0.64 -13.19 16.84
N ARG A 23 1.63 -13.16 17.75
CA ARG A 23 2.80 -12.27 17.69
C ARG A 23 3.66 -12.54 16.44
N ALA A 24 3.68 -13.79 15.98
CA ALA A 24 4.47 -14.20 14.83
C ALA A 24 4.06 -13.47 13.54
N ASN A 25 2.79 -13.09 13.38
CA ASN A 25 2.33 -12.29 12.23
C ASN A 25 3.07 -10.96 12.11
N PHE A 26 3.28 -10.28 13.24
CA PHE A 26 4.01 -9.01 13.26
C PHE A 26 5.49 -9.21 12.97
N SER A 27 6.12 -10.23 13.58
CA SER A 27 7.51 -10.56 13.30
C SER A 27 7.74 -10.95 11.84
N PHE A 28 6.80 -11.69 11.23
CA PHE A 28 6.85 -12.03 9.80
C PHE A 28 6.74 -10.79 8.90
N MET A 29 5.76 -9.91 9.16
CA MET A 29 5.62 -8.65 8.42
C MET A 29 6.86 -7.76 8.57
N ALA A 30 7.46 -7.70 9.76
CA ALA A 30 8.68 -6.95 10.01
C ALA A 30 9.86 -7.51 9.22
N GLY A 31 10.06 -8.83 9.23
CA GLY A 31 11.08 -9.48 8.40
C GLY A 31 10.88 -9.21 6.91
N PHE A 32 9.65 -9.34 6.43
CA PHE A 32 9.29 -9.02 5.04
C PHE A 32 9.59 -7.55 4.68
N ALA A 33 9.27 -6.62 5.57
CA ALA A 33 9.56 -5.19 5.38
C ALA A 33 11.06 -4.90 5.32
N VAL A 34 11.88 -5.56 6.17
CA VAL A 34 13.34 -5.43 6.13
C VAL A 34 13.91 -5.95 4.81
N VAL A 35 13.45 -7.13 4.36
CA VAL A 35 13.92 -7.74 3.10
C VAL A 35 13.54 -6.87 1.90
N SER A 36 12.25 -6.52 1.78
CA SER A 36 11.75 -5.69 0.67
C SER A 36 12.34 -4.28 0.69
N GLY A 37 12.44 -3.65 1.86
CA GLY A 37 13.05 -2.34 2.03
C GLY A 37 14.54 -2.35 1.65
N SER A 38 15.27 -3.41 1.99
CA SER A 38 16.67 -3.56 1.57
C SER A 38 16.78 -3.70 0.05
N LEU A 39 15.92 -4.52 -0.56
CA LEU A 39 15.86 -4.64 -2.02
C LEU A 39 15.54 -3.31 -2.70
N MET A 40 14.57 -2.56 -2.18
CA MET A 40 14.22 -1.23 -2.69
C MET A 40 15.40 -0.28 -2.56
N PHE A 41 16.09 -0.27 -1.42
CA PHE A 41 17.23 0.59 -1.17
C PHE A 41 18.39 0.35 -2.14
N PHE A 42 18.68 -0.91 -2.48
CA PHE A 42 19.78 -1.24 -3.40
C PHE A 42 19.38 -1.22 -4.88
N MET A 43 18.12 -1.53 -5.22
CA MET A 43 17.71 -1.72 -6.61
C MET A 43 16.89 -0.56 -7.19
N MET A 44 16.16 0.21 -6.37
CA MET A 44 15.37 1.32 -6.88
C MET A 44 16.24 2.55 -7.07
N LYS A 45 16.35 2.99 -8.32
CA LYS A 45 17.02 4.24 -8.68
C LYS A 45 16.11 5.43 -8.40
N GLU A 46 16.70 6.54 -7.97
CA GLU A 46 15.99 7.82 -7.80
C GLU A 46 15.25 8.18 -9.10
N THR A 47 13.92 8.37 -9.00
CA THR A 47 13.03 8.60 -10.14
C THR A 47 12.65 10.08 -10.28
N ASN A 48 12.93 10.90 -9.27
CA ASN A 48 12.71 12.35 -9.30
C ASN A 48 14.04 13.12 -9.22
N PRO A 49 14.80 13.20 -10.34
CA PRO A 49 16.11 13.87 -10.36
C PRO A 49 16.02 15.39 -10.23
N SER A 50 14.86 15.98 -10.53
CA SER A 50 14.63 17.42 -10.51
C SER A 50 13.44 17.72 -9.61
N THR A 51 13.67 17.67 -8.30
CA THR A 51 12.67 17.96 -7.28
C THR A 51 12.10 19.36 -7.47
N GLU A 52 10.95 19.46 -8.13
CA GLU A 52 10.20 20.70 -8.16
C GLU A 52 9.79 21.08 -6.73
N LYS A 53 10.05 22.33 -6.33
CA LYS A 53 9.65 22.87 -5.01
C LYS A 53 8.13 23.11 -4.89
N GLN A 54 7.33 22.37 -5.63
CA GLN A 54 5.88 22.46 -5.48
C GLN A 54 5.48 21.76 -4.18
N ALA A 55 4.60 22.41 -3.41
CA ALA A 55 3.99 21.77 -2.25
C ALA A 55 3.34 20.44 -2.68
N VAL A 56 3.79 19.35 -2.07
CA VAL A 56 3.31 17.98 -2.33
C VAL A 56 1.82 17.87 -2.01
N PHE A 57 1.38 18.61 -1.00
CA PHE A 57 -0.01 18.65 -0.57
C PHE A 57 -0.65 20.00 -0.93
N LYS A 58 -1.62 19.98 -1.86
CA LYS A 58 -2.43 21.15 -2.23
C LYS A 58 -3.90 20.80 -2.14
N LEU A 59 -4.57 21.25 -1.07
CA LEU A 59 -6.00 21.03 -0.81
C LEU A 59 -6.90 21.40 -2.01
N SER A 60 -6.57 22.49 -2.71
CA SER A 60 -7.28 22.91 -3.92
C SER A 60 -7.32 21.84 -5.02
N ARG A 61 -6.27 21.01 -5.18
CA ARG A 61 -6.25 19.93 -6.17
C ARG A 61 -7.21 18.80 -5.80
N TYR A 62 -7.23 18.41 -4.53
CA TYR A 62 -8.17 17.39 -4.04
C TYR A 62 -9.62 17.86 -4.13
N TRP A 63 -9.88 19.12 -3.82
CA TRP A 63 -11.21 19.71 -3.94
C TRP A 63 -11.74 19.72 -5.38
N ALA A 64 -10.87 20.03 -6.35
CA ALA A 64 -11.22 19.97 -7.76
C ALA A 64 -11.60 18.55 -8.23
N VAL A 65 -10.89 17.53 -7.74
CA VAL A 65 -11.20 16.12 -8.05
C VAL A 65 -12.54 15.71 -7.44
N LEU A 66 -12.79 16.05 -6.18
CA LEU A 66 -14.07 15.75 -5.49
C LEU A 66 -15.26 16.50 -6.11
N SER A 67 -15.03 17.67 -6.71
CA SER A 67 -16.08 18.44 -7.39
C SER A 67 -16.47 17.85 -8.75
N THR A 68 -15.77 16.82 -9.23
CA THR A 68 -16.05 16.17 -10.51
C THR A 68 -17.09 15.04 -10.31
N PRO A 69 -18.34 15.19 -10.77
CA PRO A 69 -19.42 14.25 -10.47
C PRO A 69 -19.20 12.85 -11.08
N SER A 70 -18.59 12.78 -12.26
CA SER A 70 -18.20 11.50 -12.87
C SER A 70 -17.20 10.75 -11.99
N PHE A 71 -16.17 11.44 -11.46
CA PHE A 71 -15.19 10.81 -10.57
C PHE A 71 -15.85 10.23 -9.32
N VAL A 72 -16.72 11.02 -8.68
CA VAL A 72 -17.43 10.58 -7.46
C VAL A 72 -18.34 9.40 -7.76
N PHE A 73 -19.09 9.41 -8.86
CA PHE A 73 -19.96 8.31 -9.25
C PHE A 73 -19.19 6.99 -9.44
N HIS A 74 -18.09 7.00 -10.18
CA HIS A 74 -17.27 5.80 -10.41
C HIS A 74 -16.59 5.33 -9.11
N ALA A 75 -16.10 6.26 -8.30
CA ALA A 75 -15.46 5.94 -7.01
C ALA A 75 -16.48 5.33 -6.02
N SER A 76 -17.70 5.87 -5.93
CA SER A 76 -18.74 5.31 -5.06
C SER A 76 -19.22 3.94 -5.54
N LEU A 77 -19.30 3.74 -6.87
CA LEU A 77 -19.72 2.47 -7.44
C LEU A 77 -18.69 1.35 -7.20
N CYS A 78 -17.38 1.66 -7.19
CA CYS A 78 -16.34 0.68 -6.86
C CYS A 78 -16.26 0.37 -5.35
N LEU A 79 -16.82 1.24 -4.50
CA LEU A 79 -16.83 1.07 -3.04
C LEU A 79 -18.00 0.23 -2.53
N MET A 80 -19.08 0.12 -3.32
CA MET A 80 -20.21 -0.80 -3.06
C MET A 80 -19.87 -2.21 -3.52
#